data_AF-A0A7J2PX79-F1
#
_entry.id   AF-A0A7J2PX79-F1
#
_cell.length_a   1.000
_cell.length_b   1.000
_cell.length_c   1.000
_cell.angle_alpha   90.00
_cell.angle_beta   90.00
_cell.angle_gamma   90.00
#
_symmetry.space_group_name_H-M   'P 1'
#
loop_
_entity.id
_entity.type
_entity.pdbx_description
1 polymer ?
#
loop_
_entity_poly.entity_id
_entity_poly.type
_entity_poly.pdbx_seq_one_letter_code
_entity_poly.pdbx_strand_id
1 'polypeptide(L)' 'MVTMREYKTLKINEREEGISIITLNRPERLNAINFEMIEEFLHYLNRLEDNYDIHVVI' A
#
# COMPACT_ATOMS: atom_id res chain seq x y z
N MET A 1 -14.75 2.34 11.90
CA MET A 1 -13.93 3.56 11.73
C MET A 1 -12.66 3.14 11.02
N VAL A 2 -12.51 3.42 9.72
CA VAL A 2 -11.28 3.08 8.99
C VAL A 2 -10.32 4.23 9.23
N THR A 3 -9.34 4.03 10.10
CA THR A 3 -8.20 4.94 10.25
C THR A 3 -7.42 4.94 8.93
N MET A 4 -7.47 6.03 8.18
CA MET A 4 -6.45 6.34 7.16
C MET A 4 -5.12 6.50 7.89
N ARG A 5 -4.35 5.42 8.02
CA ARG A 5 -2.94 5.51 8.40
C ARG A 5 -2.16 5.85 7.14
N GLU A 6 -1.46 6.98 7.17
CA GLU A 6 -0.37 7.18 6.22
C GLU A 6 0.70 6.13 6.48
N TYR A 7 1.05 5.38 5.44
CA TYR A 7 2.14 4.42 5.49
C TYR A 7 3.48 5.16 5.50
N LYS A 8 4.39 4.72 6.35
CA LYS A 8 5.74 5.27 6.45
C LYS A 8 6.66 4.66 5.40
N THR A 9 6.49 3.37 5.14
CA THR A 9 7.40 2.58 4.30
C THR A 9 6.84 2.32 2.90
N LEU A 10 5.55 2.57 2.69
CA LEU A 10 4.86 2.48 1.40
C LEU A 10 4.28 3.84 1.00
N LYS A 11 4.23 4.12 -0.30
CA LYS A 11 3.42 5.20 -0.89
C LYS A 11 2.40 4.59 -1.81
N ILE A 12 1.14 5.00 -1.67
CA ILE A 12 0.02 4.47 -2.44
C ILE A 12 -0.52 5.57 -3.35
N ASN A 13 -0.66 5.27 -4.64
CA ASN A 13 -1.32 6.13 -5.61
C ASN A 13 -2.44 5.33 -6.30
N GLU A 14 -3.68 5.62 -5.91
CA GLU A 14 -4.88 5.05 -6.54
C GLU A 14 -5.35 5.99 -7.65
N ARG A 15 -5.51 5.45 -8.85
CA ARG A 15 -5.94 6.18 -10.05
C ARG A 15 -7.39 5.86 -10.37
N GLU A 16 -8.07 6.78 -11.05
CA GLU A 16 -9.49 6.67 -11.38
C GLU A 16 -9.83 5.47 -12.27
N GLU A 17 -8.86 4.93 -13.02
CA GLU A 17 -9.04 3.73 -13.85
C GLU A 17 -9.07 2.41 -13.05
N GLY A 18 -9.05 2.49 -11.71
CA GLY A 18 -9.01 1.34 -10.81
C GLY A 18 -7.63 0.70 -10.72
N ILE A 19 -6.57 1.50 -10.89
CA ILE A 19 -5.18 1.03 -10.75
C ILE A 19 -4.60 1.62 -9.46
N SER A 20 -4.08 0.76 -8.59
CA SER A 20 -3.29 1.17 -7.45
C SER A 20 -1.81 0.88 -7.65
N ILE A 21 -0.96 1.87 -7.40
CA ILE A 21 0.48 1.75 -7.48
C ILE A 21 1.06 1.85 -6.07
N ILE A 22 1.76 0.79 -5.64
CA ILE A 22 2.47 0.72 -4.37
C ILE A 22 3.96 0.97 -4.63
N THR A 23 4.47 2.08 -4.12
CA THR A 23 5.91 2.39 -4.18
C THR A 23 6.57 2.11 -2.84
N LEU A 24 7.58 1.24 -2.83
CA LEU A 24 8.45 1.04 -1.66
C LEU A 24 9.22 2.34 -1.37
N ASN A 25 9.06 2.85 -0.15
CA ASN A 25 9.53 4.16 0.28
C ASN A 25 10.50 4.04 1.47
N ARG A 26 11.54 3.20 1.31
CA ARG A 26 12.69 3.09 2.24
C ARG A 26 14.03 3.16 1.48
N PRO A 27 14.27 4.24 0.72
CA PRO A 27 15.46 4.37 -0.12
C PRO A 27 16.77 4.30 0.68
N GLU A 28 16.76 4.74 1.94
CA GLU A 28 17.91 4.70 2.86
C GLU A 28 18.37 3.27 3.21
N ARG A 29 17.54 2.27 2.95
CA ARG A 29 17.85 0.84 3.09
C ARG A 29 17.69 0.08 1.78
N LEU A 30 17.75 0.77 0.63
CA LEU A 30 17.53 0.18 -0.70
C LEU A 30 16.22 -0.63 -0.78
N ASN A 31 15.18 -0.16 -0.08
CA ASN A 31 13.88 -0.82 0.04
C ASN A 31 13.93 -2.25 0.61
N ALA A 32 14.96 -2.61 1.38
CA ALA A 32 14.98 -3.85 2.13
C ALA A 32 13.71 -3.99 2.97
N ILE A 33 13.06 -5.15 2.93
CA ILE A 33 11.80 -5.40 3.63
C ILE A 33 12.05 -5.51 5.14
N ASN A 34 11.23 -4.83 5.94
CA ASN A 34 11.20 -4.96 7.40
C ASN A 34 9.77 -5.31 7.88
N PHE A 35 9.62 -5.55 9.17
CA PHE A 35 8.33 -5.87 9.78
C PHE A 35 7.27 -4.78 9.56
N GLU A 36 7.64 -3.50 9.68
CA GLU A 36 6.71 -2.39 9.46
C GLU A 36 6.16 -2.40 8.03
N MET A 37 7.01 -2.60 7.02
CA MET A 37 6.57 -2.72 5.63
C MET A 37 5.64 -3.91 5.40
N ILE A 38 5.91 -5.04 6.05
CA ILE A 38 5.03 -6.22 5.98
C ILE A 38 3.65 -5.90 6.56
N GLU A 39 3.59 -5.25 7.72
CA GLU A 39 2.34 -4.84 8.35
C GLU A 39 1.55 -3.84 7.48
N GLU A 40 2.25 -2.87 6.87
CA GLU A 40 1.65 -1.90 5.96
C GLU A 40 1.10 -2.57 4.69
N PHE A 41 1.82 -3.53 4.12
CA PHE A 41 1.34 -4.33 3.00
C PHE A 41 0.08 -5.13 3.36
N LEU A 42 0.11 -5.86 4.47
CA LEU A 42 -1.05 -6.66 4.91
C LEU A 42 -2.26 -5.77 5.17
N HIS A 43 -2.06 -4.63 5.83
CA HIS A 43 -3.13 -3.67 6.06
C HIS A 43 -3.71 -3.15 4.74
N TYR A 44 -2.87 -2.81 3.75
CA TYR A 44 -3.32 -2.34 2.45
C TYR A 44 -4.09 -3.42 1.68
N LEU A 45 -3.55 -4.63 1.59
CA LEU A 45 -4.17 -5.74 0.87
C LEU A 45 -5.49 -6.17 1.51
N ASN A 46 -5.57 -6.20 2.84
CA ASN A 46 -6.83 -6.50 3.54
C ASN A 46 -7.91 -5.44 3.25
N ARG A 47 -7.54 -4.16 3.12
CA ARG A 47 -8.48 -3.11 2.69
C ARG A 47 -9.04 -3.39 1.29
N LEU A 48 -8.24 -4.01 0.41
CA LEU A 48 -8.67 -4.29 -0.96
C LEU A 48 -9.67 -5.45 -1.07
N GLU A 49 -9.77 -6.33 -0.07
CA GLU A 49 -10.70 -7.47 -0.11
C GLU A 49 -12.16 -7.05 -0.33
N ASP A 50 -12.55 -5.90 0.23
CA ASP A 50 -13.89 -5.33 0.11
C ASP A 50 -13.94 -4.10 -0.81
N ASN A 51 -12.83 -3.74 -1.48
CA ASN A 51 -12.76 -2.59 -2.39
C ASN A 51 -12.75 -3.04 -3.85
N TYR A 52 -13.95 -3.04 -4.44
CA TYR A 52 -14.17 -3.45 -5.83
C TYR A 52 -13.82 -2.37 -6.87
N ASP A 53 -13.44 -1.16 -6.45
CA ASP A 53 -13.07 -0.07 -7.37
C ASP A 53 -11.61 -0.22 -7.88
N ILE A 54 -10.78 -1.01 -7.19
CA ILE A 54 -9.39 -1.28 -7.58
C ILE A 54 -9.32 -2.64 -8.27
N HIS A 55 -8.99 -2.62 -9.55
CA HIS A 55 -8.91 -3.79 -10.41
C HIS A 55 -7.48 -4.34 -10.54
N VAL A 56 -6.47 -3.48 -10.42
CA VAL A 56 -5.05 -3.83 -10.61
C VAL A 56 -4.19 -3.19 -9.54
N VAL A 57 -3.24 -3.94 -9.00
CA VAL A 57 -2.20 -3.47 -8.07
C VAL A 57 -0.83 -3.69 -8.70
N ILE A 58 0.02 -2.67 -8.69
CA ILE A 58 1.40 -2.67 -9.20
C ILE A 58 2.37 -2.36 -8.06
#